data_AF-A0A2I0P5U7-F1
#
_entry.id   AF-A0A2I0P5U7-F1
#
_cell.length_a   1.000
_cell.length_b   1.000
_cell.length_c   1.000
_cell.angle_alpha   90.00
_cell.angle_beta   90.00
_cell.angle_gamma   90.00
#
_symmetry.space_group_name_H-M   'P 1'
#
loop_
_entity.id
_entity.type
_entity.pdbx_description
1 polymer ?
#
loop_
_entity_poly.entity_id
_entity_poly.type
_entity_poly.pdbx_seq_one_letter_code
_entity_poly.pdbx_strand_id
1 'polypeptide(L)'
;MPATRILAFSDLSWGTRDRGAPAGRKVDETSFLRRVEETDPDIVVFAGDAAYDRCSRSTLDETEFFLGLLREIAAGGRQCVVVEGNNDDTAGTYARVRKAAEESPCIHEISGKTETVQGIRFLGVPTGKEKRMALSTEGPVDIVVAHAPLANRVWLFDIPAACVVTGHYGMMACVVAGKAYVALDCSPASYAVIDREDGWRRIEYVARACRLTMRRGEGIAADGCGPAELRRLTEGTGPLPFREEVEALRRAKNEIPTLGREEAFRRLLALGIKKTHIERYLGSRRDRRGGRVPVRPR
;
A
#
# COMPACT_ATOMS: atom_id res chain seq x y z
N MET A 1 -10.62 -12.79 -20.41
CA MET A 1 -10.03 -13.69 -19.39
C MET A 1 -11.04 -13.82 -18.25
N PRO A 2 -11.10 -14.94 -17.51
CA PRO A 2 -11.94 -15.03 -16.32
C PRO A 2 -11.56 -13.92 -15.33
N ALA A 3 -12.55 -13.40 -14.59
CA ALA A 3 -12.30 -12.38 -13.59
C ALA A 3 -11.44 -12.96 -12.46
N THR A 4 -10.31 -12.33 -12.16
CA THR A 4 -9.45 -12.71 -11.03
C THR A 4 -9.84 -11.89 -9.81
N ARG A 5 -10.09 -12.56 -8.69
CA ARG A 5 -10.39 -11.90 -7.42
C ARG A 5 -9.16 -11.85 -6.52
N ILE A 6 -8.88 -10.65 -6.01
CA ILE A 6 -7.74 -10.39 -5.14
C ILE A 6 -8.24 -9.91 -3.79
N LEU A 7 -7.78 -10.52 -2.70
CA LEU A 7 -8.01 -10.05 -1.34
C LEU A 7 -6.72 -9.42 -0.81
N ALA A 8 -6.78 -8.19 -0.32
CA ALA A 8 -5.60 -7.46 0.15
C ALA A 8 -5.68 -7.12 1.65
N PHE A 9 -4.59 -7.40 2.35
CA PHE A 9 -4.33 -7.09 3.74
C PHE A 9 -3.04 -6.27 3.91
N SER A 10 -2.89 -5.64 5.07
CA SER A 10 -1.67 -4.99 5.51
C SER A 10 -1.66 -4.90 7.03
N ASP A 11 -0.49 -4.68 7.64
CA ASP A 11 -0.37 -4.33 9.07
C ASP A 11 -1.11 -5.36 9.96
N LEU A 12 -0.65 -6.62 9.90
CA LEU A 12 -1.36 -7.75 10.49
C LEU A 12 -1.35 -7.61 12.01
N SER A 13 -2.52 -7.31 12.57
CA SER A 13 -2.66 -6.92 13.97
C SER A 13 -2.75 -8.09 14.95
N TRP A 14 -1.80 -9.02 14.84
CA TRP A 14 -1.72 -10.24 15.65
C TRP A 14 -1.93 -9.98 17.14
N GLY A 15 -2.76 -10.80 17.78
CA GLY A 15 -3.00 -10.72 19.23
C GLY A 15 -3.82 -9.51 19.70
N THR A 16 -4.16 -8.56 18.82
CA THR A 16 -5.09 -7.46 19.16
C THR A 16 -6.53 -7.97 19.26
N ARG A 17 -7.41 -7.19 19.91
CA ARG A 17 -8.84 -7.55 19.95
C ARG A 17 -9.43 -7.45 18.54
N ASP A 18 -9.94 -8.57 18.03
CA ASP A 18 -10.67 -8.63 16.78
C ASP A 18 -11.99 -7.85 16.93
N ARG A 19 -12.03 -6.66 16.34
CA ARG A 19 -13.18 -5.74 16.41
C ARG A 19 -14.39 -6.24 15.62
N GLY A 20 -14.24 -7.31 14.83
CA GLY A 20 -15.31 -7.96 14.07
C GLY A 20 -15.75 -9.32 14.62
N ALA A 21 -15.22 -9.77 15.77
CA ALA A 21 -15.58 -11.07 16.37
C ALA A 21 -16.39 -10.93 17.67
N PRO A 22 -17.28 -11.88 17.98
CA PRO A 22 -17.91 -11.97 19.30
C PRO A 22 -16.88 -12.11 20.43
N ALA A 23 -17.15 -11.50 21.59
CA ALA A 23 -16.50 -11.73 22.88
C ALA A 23 -14.95 -11.77 22.89
N GLY A 24 -14.30 -10.59 22.82
CA GLY A 24 -12.90 -10.43 23.27
C GLY A 24 -11.84 -11.24 22.53
N ARG A 25 -12.21 -11.93 21.44
CA ARG A 25 -11.33 -12.76 20.64
C ARG A 25 -10.15 -11.94 20.13
N LYS A 26 -8.96 -12.53 20.16
CA LYS A 26 -7.76 -11.93 19.59
C LYS A 26 -7.63 -12.28 18.11
N VAL A 27 -7.03 -11.39 17.33
CA VAL A 27 -6.67 -11.65 15.94
C VAL A 27 -5.64 -12.77 15.91
N ASP A 28 -6.00 -13.84 15.23
CA ASP A 28 -5.20 -15.04 15.00
C ASP A 28 -5.31 -15.43 13.51
N GLU A 29 -4.68 -16.54 13.13
CA GLU A 29 -4.67 -17.02 11.74
C GLU A 29 -6.09 -17.22 11.18
N THR A 30 -6.99 -17.75 11.99
CA THR A 30 -8.36 -18.03 11.56
C THR A 30 -9.17 -16.75 11.30
N SER A 31 -8.81 -15.62 11.92
CA SER A 31 -9.43 -14.32 11.62
C SER A 31 -9.20 -13.92 10.15
N PHE A 32 -8.05 -14.28 9.57
CA PHE A 32 -7.71 -14.04 8.17
C PHE A 32 -8.28 -15.13 7.26
N LEU A 33 -8.14 -16.41 7.63
CA LEU A 33 -8.68 -17.52 6.85
C LEU A 33 -10.19 -17.41 6.65
N ARG A 34 -10.95 -16.97 7.67
CA ARG A 34 -12.38 -16.66 7.52
C ARG A 34 -12.64 -15.67 6.38
N ARG A 35 -11.83 -14.62 6.24
CA ARG A 35 -11.98 -13.64 5.15
C ARG A 35 -11.59 -14.22 3.79
N VAL A 36 -10.58 -15.09 3.76
CA VAL A 36 -10.21 -15.84 2.55
C VAL A 36 -11.38 -16.74 2.13
N GLU A 37 -12.01 -17.46 3.06
CA GLU A 37 -13.19 -18.30 2.79
C GLU A 37 -14.40 -17.48 2.34
N GLU A 38 -14.72 -16.39 3.04
CA GLU A 38 -15.88 -15.54 2.73
C GLU A 38 -15.79 -14.87 1.36
N THR A 39 -14.57 -14.54 0.92
CA THR A 39 -14.36 -13.79 -0.34
C THR A 39 -13.97 -14.68 -1.51
N ASP A 40 -13.47 -15.88 -1.23
CA ASP A 40 -12.94 -16.86 -2.17
C ASP A 40 -12.02 -16.23 -3.25
N PRO A 41 -10.85 -15.69 -2.85
CA PRO A 41 -9.95 -15.01 -3.77
C PRO A 41 -9.04 -16.02 -4.47
N ASP A 42 -8.59 -15.69 -5.68
CA ASP A 42 -7.53 -16.42 -6.38
C ASP A 42 -6.14 -16.04 -5.84
N ILE A 43 -6.00 -14.77 -5.41
CA ILE A 43 -4.75 -14.18 -4.94
C ILE A 43 -5.00 -13.42 -3.62
N VAL A 44 -4.15 -13.66 -2.62
CA VAL A 44 -4.11 -12.89 -1.37
C VAL A 44 -2.85 -12.02 -1.35
N VAL A 45 -3.01 -10.72 -1.17
CA VAL A 45 -1.94 -9.72 -1.15
C VAL A 45 -1.68 -9.26 0.29
N PHE A 46 -0.42 -9.17 0.68
CA PHE A 46 0.05 -8.62 1.95
C PHE A 46 0.94 -7.40 1.68
N ALA A 47 0.41 -6.20 1.92
CA ALA A 47 1.04 -4.92 1.59
C ALA A 47 1.96 -4.37 2.71
N GLY A 48 2.76 -5.25 3.30
CA GLY A 48 3.75 -4.95 4.35
C GLY A 48 3.25 -5.07 5.78
N ASP A 49 4.22 -5.18 6.70
CA ASP A 49 4.04 -5.34 8.14
C ASP A 49 3.12 -6.53 8.46
N ALA A 50 3.43 -7.67 7.84
CA ALA A 50 2.67 -8.92 7.96
C ALA A 50 3.36 -9.95 8.88
N ALA A 51 4.69 -10.01 8.80
CA ALA A 51 5.55 -10.87 9.61
C ALA A 51 5.91 -10.25 10.96
N TYR A 52 5.86 -8.92 11.05
CA TYR A 52 5.91 -8.17 12.30
C TYR A 52 5.31 -6.78 12.14
N ASP A 53 4.48 -6.36 13.10
CA ASP A 53 3.89 -5.01 13.09
C ASP A 53 3.76 -4.40 14.50
N ARG A 54 3.81 -3.07 14.57
CA ARG A 54 3.50 -2.30 15.79
C ARG A 54 2.02 -2.30 16.14
N CYS A 55 1.09 -2.56 15.20
CA CYS A 55 -0.29 -2.82 15.61
C CYS A 55 -0.37 -4.11 16.43
N SER A 56 0.55 -5.06 16.27
CA SER A 56 0.54 -6.33 16.98
C SER A 56 0.71 -6.16 18.50
N ARG A 57 0.06 -7.07 19.22
CA ARG A 57 0.20 -7.27 20.67
C ARG A 57 0.53 -8.73 20.99
N SER A 58 0.99 -9.48 20.00
CA SER A 58 1.51 -10.83 20.20
C SER A 58 2.80 -10.78 21.03
N THR A 59 2.98 -11.79 21.89
CA THR A 59 4.25 -12.03 22.59
C THR A 59 5.01 -13.20 21.99
N LEU A 60 4.55 -13.71 20.86
CA LEU A 60 5.05 -14.90 20.17
C LEU A 60 5.70 -14.50 18.84
N ASP A 61 6.41 -15.44 18.21
CA ASP A 61 7.05 -15.23 16.91
C ASP A 61 6.00 -14.99 15.82
N GLU A 62 5.77 -13.74 15.47
CA GLU A 62 4.81 -13.32 14.44
C GLU A 62 5.21 -13.78 13.04
N THR A 63 6.50 -13.99 12.80
CA THR A 63 6.96 -14.53 11.52
C THR A 63 6.49 -15.98 11.36
N GLU A 64 6.47 -16.78 12.44
CA GLU A 64 5.90 -18.14 12.39
C GLU A 64 4.40 -18.13 12.09
N PHE A 65 3.63 -17.26 12.73
CA PHE A 65 2.20 -17.14 12.45
C PHE A 65 1.94 -16.74 11.01
N PHE A 66 2.71 -15.78 10.49
CA PHE A 66 2.57 -15.37 9.11
C PHE A 66 2.95 -16.48 8.13
N LEU A 67 4.02 -17.24 8.41
CA LEU A 67 4.40 -18.41 7.62
C LEU A 67 3.33 -19.52 7.65
N GLY A 68 2.70 -19.76 8.81
CA GLY A 68 1.55 -20.66 8.94
C GLY A 68 0.40 -20.23 8.02
N LEU A 69 -0.01 -18.97 8.13
CA LEU A 69 -1.08 -18.39 7.29
C LEU A 69 -0.77 -18.52 5.79
N LEU A 70 0.46 -18.22 5.37
CA LEU A 70 0.87 -18.35 3.97
C LEU A 70 0.76 -19.80 3.46
N ARG A 71 1.12 -20.78 4.30
CA ARG A 71 1.04 -22.21 3.95
C ARG A 71 -0.41 -22.67 3.84
N GLU A 72 -1.27 -22.28 4.76
CA GLU A 72 -2.70 -22.65 4.71
C GLU A 72 -3.40 -22.06 3.48
N ILE A 73 -3.15 -20.78 3.16
CA ILE A 73 -3.69 -20.15 1.94
C ILE A 73 -3.18 -20.87 0.68
N ALA A 74 -1.89 -21.17 0.63
CA ALA A 74 -1.28 -21.88 -0.50
C ALA A 74 -1.79 -23.33 -0.64
N ALA A 75 -1.99 -24.04 0.47
CA ALA A 75 -2.56 -25.38 0.49
C ALA A 75 -4.01 -25.41 -0.03
N GLY A 76 -4.75 -24.31 0.17
CA GLY A 76 -6.06 -24.07 -0.44
C GLY A 76 -6.02 -23.73 -1.93
N GLY A 77 -4.86 -23.79 -2.60
CA GLY A 77 -4.70 -23.55 -4.04
C GLY A 77 -4.58 -22.08 -4.45
N ARG A 78 -4.49 -21.15 -3.49
CA ARG A 78 -4.45 -19.70 -3.74
C ARG A 78 -3.03 -19.18 -3.79
N GLN A 79 -2.81 -18.08 -4.50
CA GLN A 79 -1.50 -17.42 -4.56
C GLN A 79 -1.36 -16.38 -3.45
N CYS A 80 -0.17 -16.23 -2.90
CA CYS A 80 0.17 -15.22 -1.90
C CYS A 80 1.18 -14.24 -2.49
N VAL A 81 0.87 -12.95 -2.49
CA VAL A 81 1.80 -11.89 -2.92
C VAL A 81 2.18 -11.04 -1.71
N VAL A 82 3.48 -10.92 -1.43
CA VAL A 82 3.98 -10.29 -0.21
C VAL A 82 4.97 -9.19 -0.55
N VAL A 83 4.83 -8.04 0.11
CA VAL A 83 5.81 -6.94 0.11
C VAL A 83 6.26 -6.69 1.53
N GLU A 84 7.55 -6.42 1.71
CA GLU A 84 8.20 -6.10 2.98
C GLU A 84 7.81 -4.68 3.43
N GLY A 85 7.27 -4.59 4.64
CA GLY A 85 7.04 -3.36 5.38
C GLY A 85 8.28 -2.95 6.20
N ASN A 86 8.18 -1.83 6.92
CA ASN A 86 9.32 -1.32 7.70
C ASN A 86 9.55 -2.06 9.01
N ASN A 87 8.55 -2.79 9.51
CA ASN A 87 8.65 -3.50 10.78
C ASN A 87 9.01 -4.98 10.58
N ASP A 88 8.69 -5.57 9.42
CA ASP A 88 8.80 -7.01 9.15
C ASP A 88 10.15 -7.66 9.53
N ASP A 89 11.29 -6.99 9.33
CA ASP A 89 12.62 -7.54 9.65
C ASP A 89 13.22 -6.97 10.96
N THR A 90 12.42 -6.35 11.82
CA THR A 90 12.90 -5.79 13.10
C THR A 90 13.52 -6.86 13.99
N ALA A 91 13.00 -8.09 13.94
CA ALA A 91 13.53 -9.25 14.66
C ALA A 91 14.63 -10.01 13.89
N GLY A 92 14.98 -9.60 12.66
CA GLY A 92 15.94 -10.29 11.80
C GLY A 92 15.45 -11.63 11.23
N THR A 93 14.14 -11.87 11.25
CA THR A 93 13.51 -13.15 10.87
C THR A 93 12.91 -13.14 9.47
N TYR A 94 12.85 -11.99 8.77
CA TYR A 94 12.12 -11.88 7.50
C TYR A 94 12.76 -12.71 6.38
N ALA A 95 14.05 -13.04 6.49
CA ALA A 95 14.72 -14.00 5.60
C ALA A 95 13.98 -15.34 5.48
N ARG A 96 13.23 -15.74 6.51
CA ARG A 96 12.41 -16.95 6.52
C ARG A 96 11.21 -16.85 5.57
N VAL A 97 10.61 -15.67 5.41
CA VAL A 97 9.53 -15.40 4.44
C VAL A 97 10.08 -15.51 3.03
N ARG A 98 11.25 -14.91 2.77
CA ARG A 98 11.93 -15.02 1.47
C ARG A 98 12.23 -16.47 1.11
N LYS A 99 12.78 -17.24 2.06
CA LYS A 99 13.05 -18.67 1.88
C LYS A 99 11.76 -19.46 1.57
N ALA A 100 10.66 -19.19 2.28
CA ALA A 100 9.38 -19.85 2.00
C ALA A 100 8.84 -19.53 0.58
N ALA A 101 9.09 -18.32 0.06
CA ALA A 101 8.76 -17.95 -1.31
C ALA A 101 9.64 -18.66 -2.35
N GLU A 102 10.91 -18.92 -2.04
CA GLU A 102 11.80 -19.72 -2.91
C GLU A 102 11.37 -21.19 -2.96
N GLU A 103 10.82 -21.72 -1.86
CA GLU A 103 10.42 -23.12 -1.71
C GLU A 103 8.99 -23.42 -2.21
N SER A 104 8.16 -22.39 -2.46
CA SER A 104 6.76 -22.56 -2.82
C SER A 104 6.38 -21.78 -4.08
N PRO A 105 5.84 -22.43 -5.12
CA PRO A 105 5.40 -21.74 -6.33
C PRO A 105 4.18 -20.84 -6.12
N CYS A 106 3.50 -20.95 -4.98
CA CYS A 106 2.31 -20.16 -4.65
C CYS A 106 2.60 -18.97 -3.72
N ILE A 107 3.85 -18.77 -3.29
CA ILE A 107 4.24 -17.67 -2.40
C ILE A 107 5.22 -16.78 -3.15
N HIS A 108 4.85 -15.51 -3.33
CA HIS A 108 5.58 -14.54 -4.12
C HIS A 108 6.00 -13.38 -3.22
N GLU A 109 7.23 -13.41 -2.70
CA GLU A 109 7.85 -12.24 -2.08
C GLU A 109 8.38 -11.34 -3.19
N ILE A 110 7.79 -10.15 -3.38
CA ILE A 110 8.01 -9.31 -4.56
C ILE A 110 8.74 -7.99 -4.25
N SER A 111 9.35 -7.86 -3.08
CA SER A 111 9.95 -6.59 -2.65
C SER A 111 11.03 -6.10 -3.59
N GLY A 112 10.79 -4.95 -4.23
CA GLY A 112 11.75 -4.29 -5.11
C GLY A 112 11.84 -4.91 -6.51
N LYS A 113 10.95 -5.85 -6.86
CA LYS A 113 10.90 -6.48 -8.19
C LYS A 113 9.49 -6.50 -8.76
N THR A 114 9.43 -6.81 -10.05
CA THR A 114 8.18 -7.07 -10.77
C THR A 114 8.00 -8.57 -10.91
N GLU A 115 6.79 -9.06 -10.71
CA GLU A 115 6.47 -10.48 -10.87
C GLU A 115 5.06 -10.64 -11.47
N THR A 116 4.89 -11.66 -12.31
CA THR A 116 3.59 -11.97 -12.93
C THR A 116 2.97 -13.17 -12.25
N VAL A 117 1.81 -12.98 -11.62
CA VAL A 117 1.07 -14.04 -10.91
C VAL A 117 -0.31 -14.14 -11.55
N GLN A 118 -0.66 -15.32 -12.07
CA GLN A 118 -1.92 -15.56 -12.81
C GLN A 118 -2.24 -14.50 -13.89
N GLY A 119 -1.22 -14.07 -14.65
CA GLY A 119 -1.39 -13.06 -15.70
C GLY A 119 -1.60 -11.63 -15.20
N ILE A 120 -1.35 -11.36 -13.92
CA ILE A 120 -1.32 -10.01 -13.33
C ILE A 120 0.14 -9.63 -13.07
N ARG A 121 0.59 -8.51 -13.65
CA ARG A 121 1.93 -7.96 -13.43
C ARG A 121 1.93 -7.08 -12.18
N PHE A 122 2.51 -7.58 -11.10
CA PHE A 122 2.66 -6.87 -9.83
C PHE A 122 4.02 -6.18 -9.74
N LEU A 123 4.06 -4.99 -9.12
CA LEU A 123 5.30 -4.35 -8.69
C LEU A 123 5.31 -4.20 -7.17
N GLY A 124 6.29 -4.81 -6.50
CA GLY A 124 6.48 -4.67 -5.07
C GLY A 124 7.35 -3.47 -4.72
N VAL A 125 6.82 -2.55 -3.93
CA VAL A 125 7.50 -1.33 -3.49
C VAL A 125 7.66 -1.35 -1.97
N PRO A 126 8.79 -1.87 -1.45
CA PRO A 126 9.03 -1.90 -0.02
C PRO A 126 9.26 -0.50 0.53
N THR A 127 9.09 -0.35 1.83
CA THR A 127 9.14 0.95 2.52
C THR A 127 10.42 1.72 2.23
N GLY A 128 10.27 3.00 1.89
CA GLY A 128 11.39 3.90 1.64
C GLY A 128 12.06 3.73 0.27
N LYS A 129 11.55 2.84 -0.58
CA LYS A 129 12.03 2.66 -1.96
C LYS A 129 11.13 3.33 -3.01
N GLU A 130 10.06 4.01 -2.61
CA GLU A 130 9.01 4.52 -3.51
C GLU A 130 9.58 5.40 -4.61
N LYS A 131 10.41 6.39 -4.24
CA LYS A 131 11.08 7.27 -5.20
C LYS A 131 11.94 6.50 -6.19
N ARG A 132 12.76 5.57 -5.69
CA ARG A 132 13.69 4.81 -6.54
C ARG A 132 12.91 3.98 -7.54
N MET A 133 11.89 3.25 -7.08
CA MET A 133 11.04 2.40 -7.92
C MET A 133 10.28 3.23 -8.95
N ALA A 134 9.71 4.37 -8.55
CA ALA A 134 9.03 5.28 -9.47
C ALA A 134 9.93 5.80 -10.60
N LEU A 135 11.22 5.97 -10.34
CA LEU A 135 12.20 6.44 -11.32
C LEU A 135 12.81 5.31 -12.18
N SER A 136 12.71 4.06 -11.74
CA SER A 136 13.35 2.91 -12.41
C SER A 136 12.36 1.90 -13.00
N THR A 137 11.05 2.18 -12.96
CA THR A 137 10.05 1.21 -13.44
C THR A 137 10.12 1.06 -14.96
N GLU A 138 10.35 -0.16 -15.42
CA GLU A 138 10.42 -0.53 -16.83
C GLU A 138 9.03 -0.94 -17.35
N GLY A 139 8.24 0.08 -17.69
CA GLY A 139 6.94 -0.07 -18.34
C GLY A 139 5.74 -0.29 -17.42
N PRO A 140 4.54 -0.42 -17.98
CA PRO A 140 3.31 -0.48 -17.21
C PRO A 140 3.15 -1.77 -16.43
N VAL A 141 2.60 -1.66 -15.22
CA VAL A 141 2.23 -2.79 -14.37
C VAL A 141 0.73 -2.72 -14.08
N ASP A 142 0.13 -3.83 -13.68
CA ASP A 142 -1.30 -3.85 -13.38
C ASP A 142 -1.56 -3.26 -11.99
N ILE A 143 -0.82 -3.76 -11.01
CA ILE A 143 -1.00 -3.44 -9.59
C ILE A 143 0.35 -3.14 -8.96
N VAL A 144 0.45 -1.98 -8.33
CA VAL A 144 1.55 -1.69 -7.38
C VAL A 144 1.09 -2.14 -6.00
N VAL A 145 1.89 -2.98 -5.35
CA VAL A 145 1.74 -3.33 -3.94
C VAL A 145 2.88 -2.64 -3.18
N ALA A 146 2.55 -1.83 -2.18
CA ALA A 146 3.54 -1.00 -1.51
C ALA A 146 3.31 -0.94 0.00
N HIS A 147 4.36 -0.65 0.77
CA HIS A 147 4.20 -0.26 2.18
C HIS A 147 4.77 1.15 2.37
N ALA A 148 3.98 2.17 2.02
CA ALA A 148 4.49 3.53 1.85
C ALA A 148 3.98 4.50 2.92
N PRO A 149 4.86 5.24 3.63
CA PRO A 149 4.46 6.28 4.54
C PRO A 149 3.82 7.44 3.77
N LEU A 150 2.89 8.15 4.42
CA LEU A 150 2.04 9.15 3.77
C LEU A 150 2.82 10.16 2.91
N ALA A 151 3.94 10.66 3.41
CA ALA A 151 4.78 11.65 2.72
C ALA A 151 5.45 11.12 1.43
N ASN A 152 5.59 9.81 1.25
CA ASN A 152 6.23 9.19 0.09
C ASN A 152 5.22 8.66 -0.93
N ARG A 153 3.94 8.51 -0.56
CA ARG A 153 2.91 7.89 -1.42
C ARG A 153 2.71 8.58 -2.76
N VAL A 154 2.99 9.87 -2.85
CA VAL A 154 2.94 10.62 -4.11
C VAL A 154 3.81 9.99 -5.21
N TRP A 155 4.94 9.36 -4.85
CA TRP A 155 5.79 8.65 -5.80
C TRP A 155 5.11 7.44 -6.44
N LEU A 156 4.17 6.78 -5.76
CA LEU A 156 3.45 5.63 -6.30
C LEU A 156 2.59 6.02 -7.52
N PHE A 157 2.16 7.28 -7.61
CA PHE A 157 1.36 7.78 -8.74
C PHE A 157 2.21 8.17 -9.96
N ASP A 158 3.54 8.22 -9.82
CA ASP A 158 4.46 8.35 -10.94
C ASP A 158 4.78 6.99 -11.59
N ILE A 159 4.44 5.87 -10.95
CA ILE A 159 4.54 4.53 -11.53
C ILE A 159 3.36 4.31 -12.50
N PRO A 160 3.60 3.82 -13.73
CA PRO A 160 2.54 3.53 -14.70
C PRO A 160 1.75 2.26 -14.31
N ALA A 161 0.85 2.37 -13.34
CA ALA A 161 -0.05 1.31 -12.91
C ALA A 161 -1.54 1.67 -13.05
N ALA A 162 -2.41 0.66 -13.11
CA ALA A 162 -3.88 0.84 -13.08
C ALA A 162 -4.42 0.92 -11.65
N CYS A 163 -3.82 0.18 -10.72
CA CYS A 163 -4.19 0.13 -9.31
C CYS A 163 -2.96 0.23 -8.40
N VAL A 164 -3.13 0.86 -7.24
CA VAL A 164 -2.14 0.94 -6.17
C VAL A 164 -2.80 0.46 -4.88
N VAL A 165 -2.23 -0.57 -4.28
CA VAL A 165 -2.59 -1.07 -2.95
C VAL A 165 -1.42 -0.81 -2.02
N THR A 166 -1.67 -0.16 -0.88
CA THR A 166 -0.59 0.14 0.06
C THR A 166 -0.98 0.02 1.53
N GLY A 167 -0.01 -0.35 2.37
CA GLY A 167 -0.14 -0.40 3.82
C GLY A 167 0.34 0.83 4.59
N HIS A 168 0.76 0.58 5.84
CA HIS A 168 1.39 1.47 6.81
C HIS A 168 0.40 2.23 7.68
N TYR A 169 -0.12 3.36 7.20
CA TYR A 169 -1.14 4.14 7.92
C TYR A 169 -1.94 5.00 6.96
N GLY A 170 -3.16 5.39 7.33
CA GLY A 170 -3.95 6.35 6.56
C GLY A 170 -4.83 5.65 5.53
N MET A 171 -5.83 4.96 6.08
CA MET A 171 -6.95 4.32 5.39
C MET A 171 -7.55 5.21 4.31
N MET A 172 -7.61 4.71 3.09
CA MET A 172 -8.21 5.43 1.98
C MET A 172 -8.61 4.50 0.84
N ALA A 173 -9.74 4.78 0.19
CA ALA A 173 -10.14 4.16 -1.07
C ALA A 173 -10.69 5.24 -1.99
N CYS A 174 -9.96 5.56 -3.06
CA CYS A 174 -10.38 6.59 -4.03
C CYS A 174 -9.65 6.47 -5.37
N VAL A 175 -9.98 7.35 -6.32
CA VAL A 175 -9.26 7.46 -7.60
C VAL A 175 -8.31 8.65 -7.54
N VAL A 176 -7.01 8.39 -7.73
CA VAL A 176 -5.96 9.41 -7.71
C VAL A 176 -5.13 9.28 -8.98
N ALA A 177 -4.91 10.38 -9.70
CA ALA A 177 -4.12 10.39 -10.93
C ALA A 177 -4.59 9.35 -11.98
N GLY A 178 -5.90 9.08 -12.04
CA GLY A 178 -6.50 8.10 -12.94
C GLY A 178 -6.33 6.63 -12.51
N LYS A 179 -5.78 6.37 -11.32
CA LYS A 179 -5.54 5.03 -10.77
C LYS A 179 -6.50 4.75 -9.63
N ALA A 180 -6.94 3.51 -9.49
CA ALA A 180 -7.51 3.07 -8.22
C ALA A 180 -6.44 3.13 -7.14
N TYR A 181 -6.78 3.68 -5.99
CA TYR A 181 -5.89 3.82 -4.86
C TYR A 181 -6.55 3.27 -3.61
N VAL A 182 -5.91 2.29 -2.98
CA VAL A 182 -6.34 1.68 -1.73
C VAL A 182 -5.18 1.74 -0.75
N ALA A 183 -5.42 2.40 0.38
CA ALA A 183 -4.57 2.37 1.55
C ALA A 183 -5.25 1.58 2.66
N LEU A 184 -4.61 0.48 3.04
CA LEU A 184 -4.99 -0.39 4.12
C LEU A 184 -4.38 0.11 5.44
N ASP A 185 -4.93 -0.39 6.53
CA ASP A 185 -4.49 -0.21 7.92
C ASP A 185 -4.66 -1.57 8.61
N CYS A 186 -4.55 -1.63 9.93
CA CYS A 186 -4.48 -2.88 10.69
C CYS A 186 -5.53 -3.95 10.26
N SER A 187 -5.10 -5.00 9.55
CA SER A 187 -5.92 -6.14 9.14
C SER A 187 -6.14 -7.12 10.30
N PRO A 188 -7.27 -7.86 10.34
CA PRO A 188 -8.29 -8.03 9.28
C PRO A 188 -9.51 -7.09 9.42
N ALA A 189 -9.43 -6.07 10.28
CA ALA A 189 -10.51 -5.09 10.43
C ALA A 189 -10.55 -4.08 9.27
N SER A 190 -9.45 -3.94 8.54
CA SER A 190 -9.34 -3.25 7.26
C SER A 190 -8.89 -4.23 6.19
N TYR A 191 -9.53 -4.26 5.03
CA TYR A 191 -9.09 -5.08 3.88
C TYR A 191 -9.76 -4.57 2.60
N ALA A 192 -9.29 -5.06 1.45
CA ALA A 192 -9.93 -4.79 0.17
C ALA A 192 -10.10 -6.04 -0.67
N VAL A 193 -11.21 -6.12 -1.40
CA VAL A 193 -11.46 -7.13 -2.43
C VAL A 193 -11.47 -6.42 -3.78
N ILE A 194 -10.65 -6.89 -4.70
CA ILE A 194 -10.48 -6.30 -6.03
C ILE A 194 -10.89 -7.35 -7.05
N ASP A 195 -11.95 -7.07 -7.80
CA ASP A 195 -12.34 -7.87 -8.97
C ASP A 195 -11.62 -7.30 -10.21
N ARG A 196 -10.73 -8.09 -10.83
CA ARG A 196 -9.95 -7.70 -12.01
C ARG A 196 -10.41 -8.45 -13.26
N GLU A 197 -10.51 -7.72 -14.37
CA GLU A 197 -10.60 -8.25 -15.73
C GLU A 197 -9.54 -7.53 -16.59
N ASP A 198 -9.94 -6.69 -17.56
CA ASP A 198 -9.03 -5.78 -18.28
C ASP A 198 -8.77 -4.50 -17.45
N GLY A 199 -8.07 -4.69 -16.33
CA GLY A 199 -7.87 -3.70 -15.27
C GLY A 199 -8.82 -3.91 -14.08
N TRP A 200 -8.88 -2.94 -13.16
CA TRP A 200 -9.78 -3.02 -12.02
C TRP A 200 -11.22 -2.70 -12.45
N ARG A 201 -12.17 -3.55 -12.06
CA ARG A 201 -13.61 -3.38 -12.33
C ARG A 201 -14.33 -2.84 -11.12
N ARG A 202 -14.12 -3.52 -9.99
CA ARG A 202 -14.75 -3.22 -8.70
C ARG A 202 -13.71 -3.36 -7.59
N ILE A 203 -13.76 -2.44 -6.64
CA ILE A 203 -13.03 -2.55 -5.38
C ILE A 203 -14.04 -2.42 -4.25
N GLU A 204 -14.17 -3.46 -3.44
CA GLU A 204 -14.82 -3.36 -2.13
C GLU A 204 -13.74 -3.11 -1.09
N TYR A 205 -13.84 -2.01 -0.36
CA TYR A 205 -12.92 -1.65 0.71
C TYR A 205 -13.68 -1.62 2.03
N VAL A 206 -13.20 -2.40 2.99
CA VAL A 206 -13.80 -2.49 4.32
C VAL A 206 -12.86 -1.83 5.30
N ALA A 207 -13.39 -0.91 6.10
CA ALA A 207 -12.69 -0.26 7.21
C ALA A 207 -13.62 -0.27 8.43
N ARG A 208 -13.44 -1.25 9.31
CA ARG A 208 -14.32 -1.50 10.46
C ARG A 208 -15.78 -1.71 9.99
N ALA A 209 -16.70 -0.83 10.40
CA ALA A 209 -18.10 -0.89 10.01
C ALA A 209 -18.37 -0.25 8.63
N CYS A 210 -17.46 0.61 8.14
CA CYS A 210 -17.63 1.27 6.85
C CYS A 210 -17.27 0.32 5.72
N ARG A 211 -18.13 0.27 4.71
CA ARG A 211 -17.91 -0.46 3.45
C ARG A 211 -17.99 0.52 2.30
N LEU A 212 -16.93 0.61 1.51
CA LEU A 212 -16.88 1.41 0.30
C LEU A 212 -16.88 0.48 -0.91
N THR A 213 -17.71 0.77 -1.90
CA THR A 213 -17.65 0.12 -3.21
C THR A 213 -17.26 1.15 -4.25
N MET A 214 -16.09 0.95 -4.86
CA MET A 214 -15.64 1.75 -5.99
C MET A 214 -15.85 0.98 -7.28
N ARG A 215 -16.38 1.68 -8.28
CA ARG A 215 -16.52 1.16 -9.64
C ARG A 215 -15.99 2.17 -10.63
N ARG A 216 -15.31 1.67 -11.66
CA ARG A 216 -14.70 2.52 -12.68
C ARG A 216 -15.79 3.29 -13.42
N GLY A 217 -15.76 4.62 -13.35
CA GLY A 217 -16.74 5.51 -14.00
C GLY A 217 -18.03 5.78 -13.22
N GLU A 218 -18.32 5.04 -12.14
CA GLU A 218 -19.57 5.19 -11.36
C GLU A 218 -19.36 5.88 -10.00
N GLY A 219 -18.11 6.15 -9.61
CA GLY A 219 -17.78 6.80 -8.34
C GLY A 219 -17.65 5.83 -7.16
N ILE A 220 -17.95 6.32 -5.95
CA ILE A 220 -17.80 5.60 -4.69
C ILE A 220 -19.14 5.55 -3.97
N ALA A 221 -19.66 4.35 -3.73
CA ALA A 221 -20.79 4.11 -2.84
C ALA A 221 -20.29 3.73 -1.45
N ALA A 222 -21.00 4.13 -0.40
CA ALA A 222 -20.61 3.90 0.99
C ALA A 222 -21.79 3.40 1.82
N ASP A 223 -21.51 2.47 2.73
CA ASP A 223 -22.45 1.96 3.72
C ASP A 223 -21.78 1.86 5.10
N GLY A 224 -22.55 2.02 6.18
CA GLY A 224 -22.06 1.85 7.56
C GLY A 224 -21.12 2.95 8.10
N CYS A 225 -21.01 4.10 7.43
CA CYS A 225 -20.18 5.24 7.87
C CYS A 225 -20.90 6.58 7.77
N GLY A 226 -20.64 7.45 8.75
CA GLY A 226 -21.10 8.84 8.73
C GLY A 226 -20.27 9.73 7.79
N PRO A 227 -20.72 10.95 7.48
CA PRO A 227 -20.07 11.84 6.51
C PRO A 227 -18.58 12.14 6.81
N ALA A 228 -18.23 12.32 8.08
CA ALA A 228 -16.85 12.60 8.48
C ALA A 228 -15.91 11.39 8.26
N GLU A 229 -16.42 10.18 8.50
CA GLU A 229 -15.70 8.93 8.26
C GLU A 229 -15.53 8.69 6.76
N LEU A 230 -16.61 8.89 5.99
CA LEU A 230 -16.57 8.79 4.53
C LEU A 230 -15.53 9.74 3.95
N ARG A 231 -15.59 11.04 4.31
CA ARG A 231 -14.59 12.02 3.89
C ARG A 231 -13.17 11.57 4.24
N ARG A 232 -12.94 11.08 5.46
CA ARG A 232 -11.62 10.60 5.86
C ARG A 232 -11.13 9.47 4.95
N LEU A 233 -12.00 8.52 4.62
CA LEU A 233 -11.66 7.35 3.83
C LEU A 233 -11.61 7.61 2.31
N THR A 234 -12.18 8.70 1.80
CA THR A 234 -12.14 9.00 0.35
C THR A 234 -11.24 10.19 0.01
N GLU A 235 -11.09 11.14 0.92
CA GLU A 235 -10.34 12.40 0.72
C GLU A 235 -9.14 12.54 1.66
N GLY A 236 -9.13 11.84 2.79
CA GLY A 236 -8.07 11.94 3.80
C GLY A 236 -8.38 12.94 4.91
N THR A 237 -7.43 13.07 5.85
CA THR A 237 -7.54 13.97 7.02
C THR A 237 -6.93 15.35 6.78
N GLY A 238 -6.34 15.57 5.61
CA GLY A 238 -5.70 16.83 5.26
C GLY A 238 -6.68 17.99 5.07
N PRO A 239 -6.17 19.23 5.08
CA PRO A 239 -6.97 20.41 4.73
C PRO A 239 -7.42 20.37 3.26
N LEU A 240 -6.66 19.69 2.42
CA LEU A 240 -6.92 19.48 1.01
C LEU A 240 -7.23 17.98 0.77
N PRO A 241 -8.17 17.63 -0.13
CA PRO A 241 -8.33 16.25 -0.57
C PRO A 241 -7.03 15.68 -1.10
N PHE A 242 -6.69 14.45 -0.74
CA PHE A 242 -5.40 13.83 -1.08
C PHE A 242 -5.16 13.76 -2.59
N ARG A 243 -6.23 13.60 -3.39
CA ARG A 243 -6.16 13.67 -4.84
C ARG A 243 -5.59 15.01 -5.32
N GLU A 244 -6.12 16.11 -4.79
CA GLU A 244 -5.69 17.47 -5.15
C GLU A 244 -4.27 17.74 -4.67
N GLU A 245 -3.88 17.21 -3.49
CA GLU A 245 -2.50 17.27 -3.00
C GLU A 245 -1.53 16.61 -3.98
N VAL A 246 -1.85 15.39 -4.43
CA VAL A 246 -1.03 14.66 -5.41
C VAL A 246 -0.96 15.40 -6.74
N GLU A 247 -2.08 15.90 -7.25
CA GLU A 247 -2.12 16.66 -8.49
C GLU A 247 -1.29 17.95 -8.41
N ALA A 248 -1.37 18.68 -7.30
CA ALA A 248 -0.58 19.89 -7.06
C ALA A 248 0.93 19.59 -6.99
N LEU A 249 1.32 18.54 -6.27
CA LEU A 249 2.72 18.12 -6.17
C LEU A 249 3.30 17.72 -7.53
N ARG A 250 2.57 16.89 -8.29
CA ARG A 250 2.99 16.44 -9.63
C ARG A 250 3.08 17.60 -10.63
N ARG A 251 2.11 18.53 -10.58
CA ARG A 251 2.15 19.77 -11.38
C ARG A 251 3.39 20.59 -11.04
N ALA A 252 3.64 20.84 -9.76
CA ALA A 252 4.80 21.61 -9.31
C ALA A 252 6.12 20.98 -9.75
N LYS A 253 6.25 19.65 -9.74
CA LYS A 253 7.44 18.95 -10.28
C LYS A 253 7.71 19.33 -11.74
N ASN A 254 6.67 19.44 -12.56
CA ASN A 254 6.78 19.82 -13.97
C ASN A 254 7.01 21.32 -14.18
N GLU A 255 6.56 22.16 -13.26
CA GLU A 255 6.71 23.63 -13.34
C GLU A 255 8.05 24.14 -12.80
N ILE A 256 8.77 23.37 -11.96
CA ILE A 256 10.06 23.76 -11.37
C ILE A 256 11.08 24.28 -12.41
N PRO A 257 11.26 23.64 -13.59
CA PRO A 257 12.18 24.14 -14.62
C PRO A 257 11.87 25.56 -15.11
N THR A 258 10.60 25.98 -15.05
CA THR A 258 10.14 27.27 -15.59
C THR A 258 9.94 28.33 -14.50
N LEU A 259 9.23 27.99 -13.41
CA LEU A 259 8.89 28.92 -12.34
C LEU A 259 9.97 29.03 -11.26
N GLY A 260 10.91 28.08 -11.26
CA GLY A 260 11.87 27.93 -10.18
C GLY A 260 11.27 27.26 -8.95
N ARG A 261 12.17 26.66 -8.16
CA ARG A 261 11.81 25.83 -7.01
C ARG A 261 11.19 26.59 -5.87
N GLU A 262 11.66 27.82 -5.61
CA GLU A 262 11.18 28.62 -4.47
C GLU A 262 9.72 29.01 -4.63
N GLU A 263 9.34 29.42 -5.84
CA GLU A 263 7.96 29.77 -6.21
C GLU A 263 7.04 28.55 -6.08
N ALA A 264 7.42 27.42 -6.67
CA ALA A 264 6.67 26.17 -6.58
C ALA A 264 6.44 25.75 -5.10
N PHE A 265 7.49 25.81 -4.27
CA PHE A 265 7.36 25.53 -2.83
C PHE A 265 6.40 26.50 -2.13
N ARG A 266 6.48 27.80 -2.44
CA ARG A 266 5.63 28.82 -1.80
C ARG A 266 4.15 28.55 -2.11
N ARG A 267 3.83 28.24 -3.36
CA ARG A 267 2.47 27.91 -3.81
C ARG A 267 1.92 26.66 -3.09
N LEU A 268 2.70 25.59 -3.03
CA LEU A 268 2.28 24.36 -2.36
C LEU A 268 2.04 24.56 -0.85
N LEU A 269 2.90 25.34 -0.19
CA LEU A 269 2.70 25.70 1.22
C LEU A 269 1.44 26.54 1.43
N ALA A 270 1.14 27.47 0.51
CA ALA A 270 -0.08 28.28 0.56
C ALA A 270 -1.36 27.44 0.39
N LEU A 271 -1.29 26.30 -0.31
CA LEU A 271 -2.36 25.31 -0.39
C LEU A 271 -2.50 24.44 0.88
N GLY A 272 -1.66 24.64 1.90
CA GLY A 272 -1.68 23.87 3.13
C GLY A 272 -0.98 22.50 3.03
N ILE A 273 -0.25 22.22 1.95
CA ILE A 273 0.48 20.96 1.79
C ILE A 273 1.67 20.95 2.76
N LYS A 274 1.81 19.86 3.52
CA LYS A 274 2.86 19.73 4.53
C LYS A 274 4.23 19.84 3.89
N LYS A 275 5.09 20.68 4.47
CA LYS A 275 6.49 20.86 4.05
C LYS A 275 7.22 19.53 3.86
N THR A 276 7.01 18.57 4.77
CA THR A 276 7.63 17.25 4.70
C THR A 276 7.26 16.49 3.43
N HIS A 277 6.00 16.57 2.97
CA HIS A 277 5.56 15.91 1.73
C HIS A 277 6.20 16.58 0.51
N ILE A 278 6.23 17.92 0.50
CA ILE A 278 6.89 18.70 -0.56
C ILE A 278 8.38 18.32 -0.65
N GLU A 279 9.08 18.28 0.48
CA GLU A 279 10.51 17.96 0.52
C GLU A 279 10.82 16.50 0.12
N ARG A 280 9.95 15.55 0.51
CA ARG A 280 10.11 14.14 0.12
C ARG A 280 9.90 13.91 -1.37
N TYR A 281 9.00 14.67 -2.00
CA TYR A 281 8.72 14.52 -3.43
C TYR A 281 9.62 15.37 -4.33
N LEU A 282 9.77 16.64 -4.01
CA LEU A 282 10.51 17.57 -4.86
C LEU A 282 12.00 17.62 -4.48
N GLY A 283 12.40 17.13 -3.29
CA GLY A 283 13.73 17.24 -2.67
C GLY A 283 13.80 18.36 -1.63
N SER A 284 14.90 18.53 -0.88
CA SER A 284 14.99 19.64 0.07
C SER A 284 15.25 20.98 -0.62
N ARG A 285 15.06 22.11 0.09
CA ARG A 285 15.54 23.43 -0.36
C ARG A 285 17.07 23.58 -0.26
N ARG A 286 17.74 22.72 0.52
CA ARG A 286 19.17 22.86 0.87
C ARG A 286 20.12 22.11 -0.07
N ASP A 287 19.63 21.22 -0.93
CA ASP A 287 20.46 20.35 -1.80
C ASP A 287 21.20 21.07 -2.95
N ARG A 288 21.31 22.41 -2.93
CA ARG A 288 22.09 23.18 -3.93
C ARG A 288 23.01 24.25 -3.35
N ARG A 289 23.48 24.12 -2.10
CA ARG A 289 24.68 24.85 -1.66
C ARG A 289 25.81 23.86 -1.35
N GLY A 290 26.68 23.62 -2.35
CA GLY A 290 28.04 23.13 -2.11
C GLY A 290 28.40 21.75 -2.64
N GLY A 291 28.36 21.55 -3.96
CA GLY A 291 29.24 20.56 -4.60
C GLY A 291 30.68 21.06 -4.55
N ARG A 292 31.36 20.93 -3.39
CA ARG A 292 32.83 20.99 -3.35
C ARG A 292 33.34 19.64 -3.85
N VAL A 293 33.93 19.65 -5.03
CA VAL A 293 34.78 18.55 -5.52
C VAL A 293 35.91 18.38 -4.50
N PRO A 294 36.10 17.19 -3.89
CA PRO A 294 37.29 16.96 -3.09
C PRO A 294 38.48 16.86 -4.04
N VAL A 295 39.29 17.92 -4.08
CA VAL A 295 40.63 17.87 -4.64
C VAL A 295 41.42 16.90 -3.76
N ARG A 296 41.80 15.74 -4.32
CA ARG A 296 42.77 14.85 -3.67
C ARG A 296 44.13 15.54 -3.67
N PRO A 297 44.84 15.66 -2.53
CA PRO A 297 46.24 16.05 -2.55
C PRO A 297 47.07 14.93 -3.20
N ARG A 298 48.07 15.36 -3.97
CA ARG A 298 49.08 14.51 -4.61
C ARG A 298 49.97 13.84 -3.57
#